data_AF-A0A0J7XHG3-F1
#
_entry.id   AF-A0A0J7XHG3-F1
#
_cell.length_a   1.000
_cell.length_b   1.000
_cell.length_c   1.000
_cell.angle_alpha   90.00
_cell.angle_beta   90.00
_cell.angle_gamma   90.00
#
_symmetry.space_group_name_H-M   'P 1'
#
loop_
_entity.id
_entity.type
_entity.pdbx_description
1 polymer ?
#
loop_
_entity_poly.entity_id
_entity_poly.type
_entity_poly.pdbx_seq_one_letter_code
_entity_poly.pdbx_strand_id
1 'polypeptide(L)'
;YAGTGKSAMLGVARDVWESAGLNVRGAALAGIAAEGLENGSGIASRTIASLEHSWAQGRDLLSARDVLVIDEAGMVGTRQMERVLSHAADVGAKVVLVGDPQQLQSIEAGAAFRAIHERHGGVEITQVRRQHEGWQQDATRHLATGRTGEAIAAYADKYMVHQAETREDARRDLVERWDSERLADPDASRIILTHTNAEVRDLNEAARAAMRNAGELGDERQVKTERGDRLFAPGDRIMFLRNERSLEVKNGTLGTIRHVDEGHMSVRTDDGRSVSFNTKDYRDLDHGYAATIHKAQGMTVDRAHVLATPGMDRHGAYVAMSRHRDGMALHYGRDDFRDQSRLVRTLSRERGKDMATDYRQADPAREYAERRGISFGERVAEIVRPIVEKARGIFDNFRPNIPQQDRDIFAGFQPKAEYDTQPMRAGGVRGAVERYAKALDAIQQTRAQGLGAMPHQREAFDRARDALDAIRPEGSSDLNSAFRSSPELVREAAEGRGQAAVRAMQLETEIRMDPFQRADRFVEGWQQLQRHHAELVRDGNFRGAKSAAQQMAGMAKSLERDAQLESVLGLRSGELGLEIGQQMGRSLSRDLASSIPFDHGRDISRGMSR
;
A
#
# COMPACT_ATOMS: atom_id res chain seq x y z
N TYR A 1 -0.17 1.81 -10.21
CA TYR A 1 -0.32 0.43 -9.70
C TYR A 1 -0.09 -0.60 -10.80
N ALA A 2 -0.14 -1.88 -10.49
CA ALA A 2 -0.10 -2.96 -11.46
C ALA A 2 -1.30 -2.88 -12.41
N GLY A 3 -1.06 -3.06 -13.71
CA GLY A 3 -2.15 -3.10 -14.68
C GLY A 3 -2.83 -1.76 -14.98
N THR A 4 -2.21 -0.62 -14.69
CA THR A 4 -2.82 0.72 -14.91
C THR A 4 -2.55 1.33 -16.28
N GLY A 5 -1.93 0.59 -17.22
CA GLY A 5 -1.66 1.07 -18.58
C GLY A 5 -0.47 2.03 -18.71
N LYS A 6 0.59 1.85 -17.88
CA LYS A 6 1.82 2.69 -17.91
C LYS A 6 2.40 2.80 -19.33
N SER A 7 2.58 1.69 -20.04
CA SER A 7 3.18 1.67 -21.38
C SER A 7 2.34 2.44 -22.41
N ALA A 8 1.01 2.31 -22.38
CA ALA A 8 0.13 3.05 -23.28
C ALA A 8 0.25 4.57 -23.08
N MET A 9 0.32 5.03 -21.81
CA MET A 9 0.57 6.45 -21.51
C MET A 9 1.94 6.91 -21.99
N LEU A 10 2.97 6.06 -21.89
CA LEU A 10 4.30 6.37 -22.42
C LEU A 10 4.31 6.48 -23.94
N GLY A 11 3.46 5.75 -24.66
CA GLY A 11 3.30 5.93 -26.11
C GLY A 11 2.81 7.33 -26.48
N VAL A 12 1.80 7.83 -25.75
CA VAL A 12 1.32 9.22 -25.94
C VAL A 12 2.42 10.23 -25.59
N ALA A 13 3.16 9.99 -24.49
CA ALA A 13 4.26 10.86 -24.08
C ALA A 13 5.39 10.87 -25.12
N ARG A 14 5.72 9.70 -25.70
CA ARG A 14 6.68 9.55 -26.80
C ARG A 14 6.28 10.43 -27.98
N ASP A 15 5.04 10.32 -28.46
CA ASP A 15 4.57 11.08 -29.61
C ASP A 15 4.73 12.59 -29.40
N VAL A 16 4.45 13.07 -28.17
CA VAL A 16 4.64 14.48 -27.80
C VAL A 16 6.13 14.86 -27.77
N TRP A 17 7.00 14.06 -27.15
CA TRP A 17 8.44 14.33 -27.10
C TRP A 17 9.07 14.33 -28.49
N GLU A 18 8.72 13.37 -29.35
CA GLU A 18 9.22 13.28 -30.72
C GLU A 18 8.72 14.46 -31.56
N SER A 19 7.47 14.90 -31.39
CA SER A 19 6.95 16.11 -32.04
C SER A 19 7.70 17.39 -31.63
N ALA A 20 8.28 17.40 -30.43
CA ALA A 20 9.13 18.48 -29.93
C ALA A 20 10.61 18.35 -30.37
N GLY A 21 10.94 17.36 -31.21
CA GLY A 21 12.30 17.13 -31.72
C GLY A 21 13.24 16.43 -30.74
N LEU A 22 12.70 15.75 -29.72
CA LEU A 22 13.46 14.93 -28.79
C LEU A 22 13.53 13.48 -29.26
N ASN A 23 14.61 12.80 -28.93
CA ASN A 23 14.79 11.37 -29.19
C ASN A 23 14.36 10.58 -27.95
N VAL A 24 13.40 9.68 -28.08
CA VAL A 24 12.91 8.90 -26.93
C VAL A 24 13.53 7.51 -26.96
N ARG A 25 14.16 7.10 -25.86
CA ARG A 25 14.82 5.79 -25.73
C ARG A 25 14.30 5.05 -24.49
N GLY A 26 14.03 3.77 -24.64
CA GLY A 26 13.51 2.93 -23.57
C GLY A 26 14.61 2.06 -22.95
N ALA A 27 14.50 1.86 -21.64
CA ALA A 27 15.38 1.00 -20.89
C ALA A 27 14.59 0.20 -19.84
N ALA A 28 15.00 -1.03 -19.58
CA ALA A 28 14.49 -1.82 -18.47
C ALA A 28 15.58 -2.74 -17.90
N LEU A 29 15.38 -3.28 -16.71
CA LEU A 29 16.33 -4.24 -16.13
C LEU A 29 16.33 -5.58 -16.90
N ALA A 30 15.14 -6.10 -17.21
CA ALA A 30 14.96 -7.39 -17.88
C ALA A 30 14.61 -7.22 -19.36
N GLY A 31 15.05 -8.18 -20.19
CA GLY A 31 14.77 -8.16 -21.63
C GLY A 31 13.27 -8.20 -21.95
N ILE A 32 12.49 -8.99 -21.20
CA ILE A 32 11.04 -9.09 -21.36
C ILE A 32 10.32 -7.79 -20.98
N ALA A 33 10.85 -7.05 -19.99
CA ALA A 33 10.31 -5.75 -19.61
C ALA A 33 10.62 -4.69 -20.68
N ALA A 34 11.82 -4.71 -21.26
CA ALA A 34 12.16 -3.84 -22.40
C ALA A 34 11.25 -4.13 -23.60
N GLU A 35 10.94 -5.41 -23.87
CA GLU A 35 9.97 -5.77 -24.91
C GLU A 35 8.56 -5.28 -24.61
N GLY A 36 8.09 -5.47 -23.37
CA GLY A 36 6.77 -5.00 -22.95
C GLY A 36 6.65 -3.48 -23.03
N LEU A 37 7.73 -2.76 -22.74
CA LEU A 37 7.82 -1.31 -22.93
C LEU A 37 7.72 -0.97 -24.42
N GLU A 38 8.52 -1.60 -25.27
CA GLU A 38 8.53 -1.33 -26.72
C GLU A 38 7.20 -1.67 -27.39
N ASN A 39 6.66 -2.86 -27.15
CA ASN A 39 5.37 -3.28 -27.70
C ASN A 39 4.21 -2.41 -27.19
N GLY A 40 4.27 -1.97 -25.93
CA GLY A 40 3.19 -1.21 -25.29
C GLY A 40 3.24 0.30 -25.52
N SER A 41 4.40 0.86 -25.87
CA SER A 41 4.61 2.31 -26.03
C SER A 41 5.19 2.72 -27.39
N GLY A 42 5.69 1.76 -28.17
CA GLY A 42 6.45 2.02 -29.39
C GLY A 42 7.80 2.69 -29.16
N ILE A 43 8.28 2.80 -27.92
CA ILE A 43 9.60 3.33 -27.60
C ILE A 43 10.64 2.22 -27.83
N ALA A 44 11.60 2.44 -28.73
CA ALA A 44 12.70 1.51 -28.95
C ALA A 44 13.45 1.24 -27.63
N SER A 45 13.46 -0.02 -27.17
CA SER A 45 13.84 -0.35 -25.80
C SER A 45 14.94 -1.40 -25.72
N ARG A 46 15.86 -1.22 -24.77
CA ARG A 46 16.95 -2.18 -24.50
C ARG A 46 17.08 -2.46 -23.01
N THR A 47 17.85 -3.48 -22.66
CA THR A 47 18.22 -3.64 -21.26
C THR A 47 19.21 -2.55 -20.84
N ILE A 48 19.15 -2.10 -19.59
CA ILE A 48 20.10 -1.11 -19.04
C ILE A 48 21.53 -1.61 -19.25
N ALA A 49 21.80 -2.88 -18.97
CA ALA A 49 23.11 -3.49 -19.19
C ALA A 49 23.60 -3.39 -20.65
N SER A 50 22.69 -3.53 -21.63
CA SER A 50 23.04 -3.38 -23.05
C SER A 50 23.35 -1.92 -23.43
N LEU A 51 22.67 -0.96 -22.80
CA LEU A 51 22.95 0.46 -22.99
C LEU A 51 24.29 0.84 -22.36
N GLU A 52 24.52 0.46 -21.10
CA GLU A 52 25.81 0.68 -20.41
C GLU A 52 26.99 0.08 -21.20
N HIS A 53 26.83 -1.12 -21.74
CA HIS A 53 27.86 -1.74 -22.59
C HIS A 53 28.13 -0.94 -23.88
N SER A 54 27.08 -0.38 -24.49
CA SER A 54 27.22 0.45 -25.70
C SER A 54 27.92 1.77 -25.38
N TRP A 55 27.54 2.42 -24.28
CA TRP A 55 28.15 3.67 -23.81
C TRP A 55 29.64 3.50 -23.48
N ALA A 56 30.02 2.39 -22.85
CA ALA A 56 31.42 2.06 -22.56
C ALA A 56 32.28 1.93 -23.83
N GLN A 57 31.67 1.67 -24.99
CA GLN A 57 32.33 1.60 -26.30
C GLN A 57 32.18 2.88 -27.12
N GLY A 58 31.66 3.96 -26.53
CA GLY A 58 31.40 5.22 -27.23
C GLY A 58 30.26 5.15 -28.26
N ARG A 59 29.38 4.14 -28.15
CA ARG A 59 28.24 3.94 -29.05
C ARG A 59 26.93 4.25 -28.34
N ASP A 60 25.91 4.64 -29.11
CA ASP A 60 24.56 4.91 -28.61
C ASP A 60 24.52 5.87 -27.40
N LEU A 61 25.48 6.81 -27.33
CA LEU A 61 25.57 7.78 -26.23
C LEU A 61 24.31 8.65 -26.15
N LEU A 62 24.00 9.09 -24.93
CA LEU A 62 22.95 10.06 -24.67
C LEU A 62 23.44 11.47 -25.03
N SER A 63 22.48 12.35 -25.32
CA SER A 63 22.65 13.77 -25.60
C SER A 63 21.57 14.59 -24.91
N ALA A 64 21.71 15.90 -24.87
CA ALA A 64 20.69 16.82 -24.34
C ALA A 64 19.33 16.75 -25.07
N ARG A 65 19.27 16.09 -26.24
CA ARG A 65 18.02 15.85 -26.98
C ARG A 65 17.35 14.53 -26.63
N ASP A 66 17.95 13.70 -25.78
CA ASP A 66 17.40 12.39 -25.44
C ASP A 66 16.48 12.45 -24.21
N VAL A 67 15.39 11.68 -24.27
CA VAL A 67 14.53 11.31 -23.14
C VAL A 67 14.71 9.80 -22.89
N LEU A 68 15.37 9.45 -21.79
CA LEU A 68 15.55 8.07 -21.36
C LEU A 68 14.40 7.65 -20.43
N VAL A 69 13.54 6.76 -20.92
CA VAL A 69 12.45 6.16 -20.15
C VAL A 69 12.92 4.85 -19.56
N ILE A 70 12.93 4.72 -18.24
CA ILE A 70 13.34 3.51 -17.52
C ILE A 70 12.12 2.85 -16.90
N ASP A 71 11.66 1.72 -17.46
CA ASP A 71 10.53 0.95 -16.91
C ASP A 71 10.98 -0.12 -15.90
N GLU A 72 10.05 -0.49 -15.02
CA GLU A 72 10.29 -1.35 -13.86
C GLU A 72 11.48 -0.87 -13.00
N ALA A 73 11.61 0.46 -12.86
CA ALA A 73 12.68 1.13 -12.12
C ALA A 73 12.79 0.68 -10.65
N GLY A 74 11.71 0.15 -10.07
CA GLY A 74 11.69 -0.45 -8.73
C GLY A 74 12.66 -1.64 -8.56
N MET A 75 12.99 -2.34 -9.65
CA MET A 75 13.94 -3.45 -9.64
C MET A 75 15.39 -3.02 -9.84
N VAL A 76 15.65 -1.79 -10.26
CA VAL A 76 17.00 -1.33 -10.59
C VAL A 76 17.78 -1.08 -9.30
N GLY A 77 18.94 -1.73 -9.17
CA GLY A 77 19.82 -1.59 -8.02
C GLY A 77 20.39 -0.17 -7.89
N THR A 78 20.71 0.25 -6.66
CA THR A 78 21.16 1.63 -6.40
C THR A 78 22.40 2.02 -7.21
N ARG A 79 23.38 1.12 -7.36
CA ARG A 79 24.61 1.41 -8.11
C ARG A 79 24.35 1.57 -9.60
N GLN A 80 23.49 0.72 -10.18
CA GLN A 80 23.14 0.83 -11.58
C GLN A 80 22.29 2.07 -11.85
N MET A 81 21.36 2.41 -10.95
CA MET A 81 20.60 3.65 -11.04
C MET A 81 21.52 4.87 -11.02
N GLU A 82 22.50 4.90 -10.10
CA GLU A 82 23.48 5.99 -10.02
C GLU A 82 24.24 6.16 -11.34
N ARG A 83 24.85 5.10 -11.89
CA ARG A 83 25.61 5.19 -13.15
C ARG A 83 24.77 5.72 -14.32
N VAL A 84 23.53 5.25 -14.45
CA VAL A 84 22.62 5.67 -15.53
C VAL A 84 22.22 7.14 -15.35
N LEU A 85 21.87 7.56 -14.14
CA LEU A 85 21.50 8.94 -13.86
C LEU A 85 22.68 9.90 -13.99
N SER A 86 23.88 9.52 -13.55
CA SER A 86 25.10 10.30 -13.72
C SER A 86 25.42 10.50 -15.20
N HIS A 87 25.38 9.43 -16.00
CA HIS A 87 25.59 9.56 -17.45
C HIS A 87 24.57 10.47 -18.13
N ALA A 88 23.29 10.37 -17.76
CA ALA A 88 22.25 11.26 -18.29
C ALA A 88 22.44 12.72 -17.85
N ALA A 89 22.85 12.93 -16.59
CA ALA A 89 23.10 14.26 -16.04
C ALA A 89 24.29 14.97 -16.74
N ASP A 90 25.39 14.24 -16.98
CA ASP A 90 26.60 14.77 -17.62
C ASP A 90 26.33 15.38 -19.01
N VAL A 91 25.36 14.84 -19.74
CA VAL A 91 24.99 15.28 -21.09
C VAL A 91 23.71 16.12 -21.13
N GLY A 92 23.04 16.30 -19.99
CA GLY A 92 21.78 17.03 -19.89
C GLY A 92 20.55 16.30 -20.48
N ALA A 93 20.57 14.97 -20.53
CA ALA A 93 19.43 14.16 -20.98
C ALA A 93 18.32 14.11 -19.92
N LYS A 94 17.06 14.06 -20.37
CA LYS A 94 15.92 13.87 -19.46
C LYS A 94 15.78 12.39 -19.11
N VAL A 95 15.57 12.07 -17.84
CA VAL A 95 15.22 10.71 -17.40
C VAL A 95 13.80 10.66 -16.87
N VAL A 96 13.04 9.63 -17.27
CA VAL A 96 11.71 9.33 -16.76
C VAL A 96 11.74 7.93 -16.14
N LEU A 97 11.66 7.87 -14.81
CA LEU A 97 11.60 6.60 -14.08
C LEU A 97 10.15 6.15 -13.96
N VAL A 98 9.88 4.93 -14.41
CA VAL A 98 8.55 4.32 -14.41
C VAL A 98 8.63 3.02 -13.63
N GLY A 99 7.71 2.85 -12.69
CA GLY A 99 7.75 1.71 -11.79
C GLY A 99 6.61 1.76 -10.78
N ASP A 100 6.55 0.75 -9.93
CA ASP A 100 5.63 0.71 -8.80
C ASP A 100 6.47 0.37 -7.56
N PRO A 101 6.65 1.30 -6.60
CA PRO A 101 7.48 1.04 -5.42
C PRO A 101 6.89 -0.03 -4.50
N GLN A 102 5.62 -0.40 -4.72
CA GLN A 102 4.92 -1.43 -3.97
C GLN A 102 5.09 -2.82 -4.58
N GLN A 103 5.57 -2.94 -5.82
CA GLN A 103 5.92 -4.25 -6.41
C GLN A 103 7.26 -4.78 -5.86
N LEU A 104 7.73 -5.89 -6.42
CA LEU A 104 9.01 -6.49 -6.04
C LEU A 104 10.15 -5.47 -6.14
N GLN A 105 11.02 -5.56 -5.16
CA GLN A 105 12.18 -4.70 -5.04
C GLN A 105 13.34 -5.26 -5.87
N SER A 106 14.36 -4.44 -6.07
CA SER A 106 15.63 -4.85 -6.67
C SER A 106 16.16 -6.13 -6.02
N ILE A 107 16.92 -6.95 -6.75
CA ILE A 107 17.68 -8.06 -6.15
C ILE A 107 18.90 -7.47 -5.42
N GLU A 108 19.59 -6.52 -6.06
CA GLU A 108 20.73 -5.78 -5.50
C GLU A 108 20.39 -4.92 -4.28
N ALA A 109 21.38 -4.45 -3.54
CA ALA A 109 21.15 -3.64 -2.34
C ALA A 109 20.49 -2.28 -2.64
N GLY A 110 19.62 -1.85 -1.71
CA GLY A 110 18.96 -0.55 -1.70
C GLY A 110 17.67 -0.46 -2.54
N ALA A 111 16.92 0.61 -2.31
CA ALA A 111 15.65 0.92 -2.95
C ALA A 111 15.69 2.33 -3.58
N ALA A 112 16.58 2.54 -4.56
CA ALA A 112 16.80 3.85 -5.16
C ALA A 112 15.52 4.47 -5.73
N PHE A 113 14.73 3.72 -6.49
CA PHE A 113 13.47 4.22 -7.04
C PHE A 113 12.46 4.65 -5.95
N ARG A 114 12.28 3.83 -4.90
CA ARG A 114 11.44 4.19 -3.74
C ARG A 114 11.94 5.49 -3.11
N ALA A 115 13.23 5.60 -2.84
CA ALA A 115 13.81 6.76 -2.18
C ALA A 115 13.71 8.03 -3.03
N ILE A 116 13.85 7.93 -4.36
CA ILE A 116 13.62 9.05 -5.28
C ILE A 116 12.15 9.47 -5.22
N HIS A 117 11.22 8.51 -5.31
CA HIS A 117 9.78 8.76 -5.28
C HIS A 117 9.32 9.40 -3.96
N GLU A 118 9.78 8.91 -2.81
CA GLU A 118 9.43 9.47 -1.50
C GLU A 118 9.96 10.90 -1.31
N ARG A 119 11.15 11.21 -1.84
CA ARG A 119 11.78 12.53 -1.67
C ARG A 119 11.30 13.59 -2.65
N HIS A 120 11.07 13.20 -3.89
CA HIS A 120 10.78 14.13 -4.98
C HIS A 120 9.34 14.03 -5.49
N GLY A 121 8.58 13.04 -5.03
CA GLY A 121 7.25 12.73 -5.52
C GLY A 121 7.25 12.06 -6.90
N GLY A 122 6.07 11.95 -7.48
CA GLY A 122 5.85 11.36 -8.79
C GLY A 122 4.40 11.50 -9.23
N VAL A 123 4.13 11.18 -10.48
CA VAL A 123 2.76 11.06 -10.99
C VAL A 123 2.29 9.63 -10.75
N GLU A 124 1.24 9.48 -9.95
CA GLU A 124 0.65 8.18 -9.66
C GLU A 124 -0.56 7.90 -10.56
N ILE A 125 -0.57 6.72 -11.17
CA ILE A 125 -1.71 6.21 -11.92
C ILE A 125 -2.39 5.16 -11.04
N THR A 126 -3.60 5.46 -10.61
CA THR A 126 -4.33 4.65 -9.63
C THR A 126 -5.44 3.81 -10.25
N GLN A 127 -5.85 4.07 -11.50
CA GLN A 127 -6.91 3.31 -12.14
C GLN A 127 -6.38 2.00 -12.74
N VAL A 128 -6.77 0.87 -12.15
CA VAL A 128 -6.46 -0.47 -12.65
C VAL A 128 -7.32 -0.76 -13.88
N ARG A 129 -6.69 -1.28 -14.93
CA ARG A 129 -7.32 -1.58 -16.24
C ARG A 129 -7.11 -3.03 -16.68
N ARG A 130 -6.21 -3.78 -16.02
CA ARG A 130 -5.88 -5.17 -16.38
C ARG A 130 -7.03 -6.13 -16.10
N GLN A 131 -7.62 -6.05 -14.92
CA GLN A 131 -8.74 -6.90 -14.55
C GLN A 131 -10.04 -6.36 -15.14
N HIS A 132 -10.91 -7.26 -15.61
CA HIS A 132 -12.16 -6.89 -16.25
C HIS A 132 -13.27 -6.57 -15.23
N GLU A 133 -13.27 -7.23 -14.08
CA GLU A 133 -14.31 -7.04 -13.06
C GLU A 133 -13.92 -5.97 -12.02
N GLY A 134 -14.86 -5.10 -11.66
CA GLY A 134 -14.61 -3.98 -10.75
C GLY A 134 -14.08 -4.41 -9.37
N TRP A 135 -14.61 -5.51 -8.81
CA TRP A 135 -14.13 -6.00 -7.51
C TRP A 135 -12.69 -6.54 -7.58
N GLN A 136 -12.25 -7.09 -8.72
CA GLN A 136 -10.86 -7.53 -8.90
C GLN A 136 -9.91 -6.32 -9.03
N GLN A 137 -10.37 -5.25 -9.68
CA GLN A 137 -9.65 -3.97 -9.74
C GLN A 137 -9.50 -3.39 -8.33
N ASP A 138 -10.54 -3.43 -7.51
CA ASP A 138 -10.51 -2.98 -6.11
C ASP A 138 -9.62 -3.87 -5.24
N ALA A 139 -9.70 -5.19 -5.37
CA ALA A 139 -8.80 -6.11 -4.68
C ALA A 139 -7.33 -5.87 -5.07
N THR A 140 -7.05 -5.57 -6.34
CA THR A 140 -5.69 -5.18 -6.80
C THR A 140 -5.23 -3.86 -6.19
N ARG A 141 -6.13 -2.88 -6.04
CA ARG A 141 -5.85 -1.63 -5.32
C ARG A 141 -5.59 -1.86 -3.84
N HIS A 142 -6.33 -2.78 -3.21
CA HIS A 142 -6.14 -3.17 -1.81
C HIS A 142 -4.74 -3.78 -1.61
N LEU A 143 -4.31 -4.69 -2.48
CA LEU A 143 -2.94 -5.21 -2.47
C LEU A 143 -1.90 -4.08 -2.63
N ALA A 144 -2.11 -3.17 -3.59
CA ALA A 144 -1.19 -2.06 -3.85
C ALA A 144 -1.08 -1.06 -2.68
N THR A 145 -2.12 -0.94 -1.86
CA THR A 145 -2.19 -0.01 -0.71
C THR A 145 -1.92 -0.69 0.64
N GLY A 146 -1.44 -1.93 0.62
CA GLY A 146 -1.10 -2.69 1.84
C GLY A 146 -2.30 -3.27 2.59
N ARG A 147 -3.52 -3.13 2.05
CA ARG A 147 -4.76 -3.72 2.57
C ARG A 147 -4.92 -5.16 2.09
N THR A 148 -3.85 -5.96 2.22
CA THR A 148 -3.79 -7.35 1.73
C THR A 148 -4.91 -8.22 2.32
N GLY A 149 -5.30 -7.97 3.57
CA GLY A 149 -6.43 -8.68 4.22
C GLY A 149 -7.76 -8.49 3.49
N GLU A 150 -8.10 -7.25 3.11
CA GLU A 150 -9.30 -6.94 2.33
C GLU A 150 -9.26 -7.57 0.94
N ALA A 151 -8.08 -7.60 0.31
CA ALA A 151 -7.92 -8.26 -0.98
C ALA A 151 -8.14 -9.78 -0.88
N ILE A 152 -7.52 -10.45 0.09
CA ILE A 152 -7.67 -11.89 0.29
C ILE A 152 -9.12 -12.23 0.65
N ALA A 153 -9.78 -11.41 1.48
CA ALA A 153 -11.21 -11.57 1.78
C ALA A 153 -12.07 -11.49 0.50
N ALA A 154 -11.84 -10.49 -0.35
CA ALA A 154 -12.58 -10.34 -1.61
C ALA A 154 -12.41 -11.56 -2.55
N TYR A 155 -11.21 -12.14 -2.64
CA TYR A 155 -11.00 -13.39 -3.38
C TYR A 155 -11.65 -14.60 -2.69
N ALA A 156 -11.61 -14.67 -1.35
CA ALA A 156 -12.23 -15.76 -0.60
C ALA A 156 -13.76 -15.77 -0.80
N ASP A 157 -14.41 -14.60 -0.79
CA ASP A 157 -15.84 -14.44 -1.06
C ASP A 157 -16.25 -14.92 -2.46
N LYS A 158 -15.28 -15.01 -3.38
CA LYS A 158 -15.44 -15.52 -4.74
C LYS A 158 -14.95 -16.96 -4.91
N TYR A 159 -14.70 -17.67 -3.81
CA TYR A 159 -14.19 -19.04 -3.79
C TYR A 159 -12.85 -19.20 -4.52
N MET A 160 -12.03 -18.15 -4.54
CA MET A 160 -10.72 -18.12 -5.19
C MET A 160 -9.55 -18.32 -4.20
N VAL A 161 -9.85 -18.58 -2.93
CA VAL A 161 -8.86 -18.91 -1.90
C VAL A 161 -9.13 -20.33 -1.41
N HIS A 162 -8.13 -21.19 -1.53
CA HIS A 162 -8.24 -22.62 -1.29
C HIS A 162 -7.28 -23.05 -0.20
N GLN A 163 -7.85 -23.64 0.84
CA GLN A 163 -7.12 -24.21 1.96
C GLN A 163 -7.06 -25.72 1.80
N ALA A 164 -5.89 -26.31 2.03
CA ALA A 164 -5.69 -27.75 2.16
C ALA A 164 -5.01 -28.10 3.48
N GLU A 165 -5.02 -29.37 3.90
CA GLU A 165 -4.42 -29.79 5.17
C GLU A 165 -2.90 -29.65 5.16
N THR A 166 -2.24 -30.01 4.06
CA THR A 166 -0.79 -29.85 3.89
C THR A 166 -0.45 -29.01 2.66
N ARG A 167 0.78 -28.51 2.59
CA ARG A 167 1.30 -27.84 1.38
C ARG A 167 1.34 -28.77 0.17
N GLU A 168 1.63 -30.05 0.38
CA GLU A 168 1.59 -31.06 -0.70
C GLU A 168 0.16 -31.27 -1.21
N ASP A 169 -0.83 -31.29 -0.32
CA ASP A 169 -2.24 -31.32 -0.72
C ASP A 169 -2.62 -30.06 -1.50
N ALA A 170 -2.22 -28.88 -1.01
CA ALA A 170 -2.47 -27.61 -1.68
C ALA A 170 -1.86 -27.58 -3.09
N ARG A 171 -0.67 -28.17 -3.27
CA ARG A 171 0.01 -28.31 -4.56
C ARG A 171 -0.78 -29.20 -5.52
N ARG A 172 -1.24 -30.36 -5.05
CA ARG A 172 -2.06 -31.28 -5.84
C ARG A 172 -3.37 -30.60 -6.26
N ASP A 173 -4.11 -30.02 -5.30
CA ASP A 173 -5.38 -29.34 -5.55
C ASP A 173 -5.21 -28.11 -6.48
N LEU A 174 -4.04 -27.47 -6.46
CA LEU A 174 -3.68 -26.41 -7.41
C LEU A 174 -3.53 -26.96 -8.82
N VAL A 175 -2.76 -28.03 -9.00
CA VAL A 175 -2.52 -28.64 -10.31
C VAL A 175 -3.80 -29.23 -10.90
N GLU A 176 -4.64 -29.86 -10.08
CA GLU A 176 -5.96 -30.36 -10.50
C GLU A 176 -6.85 -29.21 -11.01
N ARG A 177 -6.92 -28.09 -10.28
CA ARG A 177 -7.68 -26.92 -10.73
C ARG A 177 -7.10 -26.34 -12.02
N TRP A 178 -5.78 -26.15 -12.07
CA TRP A 178 -5.09 -25.67 -13.27
C TRP A 178 -5.39 -26.54 -14.50
N ASP A 179 -5.37 -27.86 -14.33
CA ASP A 179 -5.66 -28.80 -15.41
C ASP A 179 -7.13 -28.74 -15.83
N SER A 180 -8.06 -28.66 -14.87
CA SER A 180 -9.49 -28.50 -15.16
C SER A 180 -9.80 -27.22 -15.94
N GLU A 181 -9.17 -26.10 -15.58
CA GLU A 181 -9.33 -24.81 -16.27
C GLU A 181 -8.66 -24.83 -17.64
N ARG A 182 -7.53 -25.51 -17.77
CA ARG A 182 -6.83 -25.72 -19.05
C ARG A 182 -7.69 -26.51 -20.04
N LEU A 183 -8.41 -27.53 -19.58
CA LEU A 183 -9.33 -28.31 -20.43
C LEU A 183 -10.60 -27.52 -20.78
N ALA A 184 -11.13 -26.73 -19.85
CA ALA A 184 -12.34 -25.95 -20.06
C ALA A 184 -12.12 -24.78 -21.04
N ASP A 185 -10.94 -24.16 -21.00
CA ASP A 185 -10.59 -23.00 -21.82
C ASP A 185 -9.13 -23.10 -22.29
N PRO A 186 -8.84 -23.89 -23.34
CA PRO A 186 -7.48 -24.22 -23.76
C PRO A 186 -6.66 -23.02 -24.25
N ASP A 187 -7.33 -22.05 -24.87
CA ASP A 187 -6.70 -20.88 -25.49
C ASP A 187 -6.32 -19.80 -24.48
N ALA A 188 -6.91 -19.80 -23.28
CA ALA A 188 -6.55 -18.85 -22.23
C ALA A 188 -5.09 -19.00 -21.78
N SER A 189 -4.39 -17.88 -21.66
CA SER A 189 -3.04 -17.86 -21.11
C SER A 189 -3.07 -18.13 -19.60
N ARG A 190 -2.14 -18.98 -19.12
CA ARG A 190 -2.09 -19.39 -17.71
C ARG A 190 -0.67 -19.62 -17.20
N ILE A 191 -0.47 -19.37 -15.90
CA ILE A 191 0.80 -19.62 -15.22
C ILE A 191 0.57 -19.98 -13.75
N ILE A 192 1.40 -20.88 -13.23
CA ILE A 192 1.48 -21.16 -11.79
C ILE A 192 2.64 -20.36 -11.18
N LEU A 193 2.39 -19.66 -10.07
CA LEU A 193 3.34 -18.79 -9.40
C LEU A 193 3.60 -19.25 -7.96
N THR A 194 4.87 -19.23 -7.57
CA THR A 194 5.28 -19.50 -6.17
C THR A 194 6.59 -18.78 -5.85
N HIS A 195 7.04 -18.85 -4.60
CA HIS A 195 8.18 -18.09 -4.11
C HIS A 195 9.54 -18.72 -4.47
N THR A 196 9.70 -20.04 -4.33
CA THR A 196 11.03 -20.70 -4.40
C THR A 196 11.22 -21.54 -5.66
N ASN A 197 12.48 -21.71 -6.08
CA ASN A 197 12.81 -22.59 -7.21
C ASN A 197 12.52 -24.08 -6.92
N ALA A 198 12.56 -24.50 -5.66
CA ALA A 198 12.22 -25.88 -5.28
C ALA A 198 10.73 -26.14 -5.53
N GLU A 199 9.84 -25.27 -5.03
CA GLU A 199 8.40 -25.38 -5.29
C GLU A 199 8.07 -25.25 -6.78
N VAL A 200 8.79 -24.40 -7.53
CA VAL A 200 8.63 -24.32 -8.99
C VAL A 200 8.97 -25.63 -9.68
N ARG A 201 10.02 -26.35 -9.23
CA ARG A 201 10.38 -27.65 -9.79
C ARG A 201 9.25 -28.65 -9.54
N ASP A 202 8.81 -28.77 -8.30
CA ASP A 202 7.77 -29.73 -7.92
C ASP A 202 6.44 -29.44 -8.63
N LEU A 203 6.06 -28.17 -8.77
CA LEU A 203 4.86 -27.77 -9.51
C LEU A 203 4.97 -28.05 -11.02
N ASN A 204 6.14 -27.84 -11.62
CA ASN A 204 6.36 -28.18 -13.03
C ASN A 204 6.28 -29.70 -13.25
N GLU A 205 6.87 -30.50 -12.35
CA GLU A 205 6.80 -31.96 -12.41
C GLU A 205 5.37 -32.47 -12.26
N ALA A 206 4.60 -31.92 -11.30
CA ALA A 206 3.20 -32.27 -11.10
C ALA A 206 2.31 -31.87 -12.29
N ALA A 207 2.46 -30.65 -12.81
CA ALA A 207 1.71 -30.18 -13.99
C ALA A 207 2.03 -31.02 -15.24
N ARG A 208 3.31 -31.34 -15.46
CA ARG A 208 3.72 -32.22 -16.57
C ARG A 208 3.19 -33.63 -16.40
N ALA A 209 3.14 -34.16 -15.18
CA ALA A 209 2.55 -35.47 -14.91
C ALA A 209 1.04 -35.49 -15.26
N ALA A 210 0.30 -34.41 -14.98
CA ALA A 210 -1.09 -34.27 -15.39
C ALA A 210 -1.23 -34.29 -16.92
N MET A 211 -0.41 -33.51 -17.65
CA MET A 211 -0.37 -33.52 -19.12
C MET A 211 -0.09 -34.91 -19.71
N ARG A 212 0.86 -35.64 -19.09
CA ARG A 212 1.21 -37.00 -19.50
C ARG A 212 0.05 -37.98 -19.26
N ASN A 213 -0.60 -37.90 -18.10
CA ASN A 213 -1.72 -38.78 -17.75
C ASN A 213 -2.94 -38.51 -18.66
N ALA A 214 -3.10 -37.28 -19.14
CA ALA A 214 -4.12 -36.93 -20.13
C ALA A 214 -3.78 -37.39 -21.56
N GLY A 215 -2.58 -37.94 -21.80
CA GLY A 215 -2.13 -38.36 -23.14
C GLY A 215 -1.84 -37.19 -24.10
N GLU A 216 -1.60 -36.00 -23.56
CA GLU A 216 -1.37 -34.77 -24.34
C GLU A 216 0.11 -34.48 -24.62
N LEU A 217 1.00 -35.34 -24.12
CA LEU A 217 2.43 -35.30 -24.42
C LEU A 217 2.79 -36.38 -25.44
N GLY A 218 3.60 -36.00 -26.43
CA GLY A 218 4.20 -36.95 -27.37
C GLY A 218 5.34 -37.76 -26.75
N ASP A 219 6.15 -38.40 -27.60
CA ASP A 219 7.27 -39.21 -27.12
C ASP A 219 8.32 -38.36 -26.38
N GLU A 220 8.74 -38.85 -25.22
CA GLU A 220 9.75 -38.16 -24.41
C GLU A 220 11.15 -38.29 -25.02
N ARG A 221 11.92 -37.20 -24.94
CA ARG A 221 13.31 -37.11 -25.36
C ARG A 221 14.13 -36.46 -24.25
N GLN A 222 15.26 -37.06 -23.93
CA GLN A 222 16.20 -36.50 -22.97
C GLN A 222 17.03 -35.41 -23.65
N VAL A 223 17.04 -34.22 -23.06
CA VAL A 223 17.82 -33.07 -23.51
C VAL A 223 18.70 -32.60 -22.37
N LYS A 224 19.98 -32.37 -22.68
CA LYS A 224 20.93 -31.81 -21.73
C LYS A 224 20.74 -30.29 -21.61
N THR A 225 20.24 -29.83 -20.47
CA THR A 225 20.10 -28.39 -20.16
C THR A 225 21.25 -27.91 -19.29
N GLU A 226 21.43 -26.58 -19.15
CA GLU A 226 22.40 -26.00 -18.20
C GLU A 226 22.10 -26.39 -16.75
N ARG A 227 20.86 -26.80 -16.45
CA ARG A 227 20.43 -27.25 -15.13
C ARG A 227 20.42 -28.77 -14.98
N GLY A 228 21.09 -29.49 -15.87
CA GLY A 228 21.15 -30.94 -15.91
C GLY A 228 20.22 -31.55 -16.96
N ASP A 229 20.18 -32.87 -16.99
CA ASP A 229 19.38 -33.61 -17.98
C ASP A 229 17.89 -33.53 -17.65
N ARG A 230 17.06 -33.32 -18.68
CA ARG A 230 15.60 -33.19 -18.54
C ARG A 230 14.89 -33.93 -19.67
N LEU A 231 13.72 -34.46 -19.37
CA LEU A 231 12.82 -35.05 -20.35
C LEU A 231 11.87 -33.97 -20.87
N PHE A 232 11.80 -33.85 -22.18
CA PHE A 232 10.83 -33.01 -22.89
C PHE A 232 10.06 -33.84 -23.89
N ALA A 233 8.83 -33.44 -24.19
CA ALA A 233 7.99 -34.04 -25.21
C ALA A 233 7.32 -32.96 -26.08
N PRO A 234 6.90 -33.26 -27.31
CA PRO A 234 5.94 -32.41 -28.02
C PRO A 234 4.70 -32.17 -27.15
N GLY A 235 4.24 -30.92 -27.09
CA GLY A 235 3.18 -30.49 -26.17
C GLY A 235 3.69 -29.89 -24.86
N ASP A 236 4.95 -30.12 -24.48
CA ASP A 236 5.48 -29.56 -23.23
C ASP A 236 5.53 -28.02 -23.26
N ARG A 237 5.16 -27.44 -22.12
CA ARG A 237 5.35 -26.02 -21.85
C ARG A 237 6.77 -25.76 -21.34
N ILE A 238 7.47 -24.80 -21.94
CA ILE A 238 8.84 -24.45 -21.57
C ILE A 238 9.03 -22.95 -21.34
N MET A 239 10.10 -22.62 -20.62
CA MET A 239 10.60 -21.26 -20.43
C MET A 239 12.06 -21.14 -20.88
N PHE A 240 12.34 -20.13 -21.69
CA PHE A 240 13.71 -19.74 -22.04
C PHE A 240 14.35 -18.99 -20.86
N LEU A 241 15.56 -19.39 -20.47
CA LEU A 241 16.27 -18.86 -19.30
C LEU A 241 17.42 -17.89 -19.64
N ARG A 242 17.77 -17.74 -20.93
CA ARG A 242 18.80 -16.82 -21.41
C ARG A 242 18.28 -16.01 -22.59
N ASN A 243 18.81 -14.81 -22.77
CA ASN A 243 18.54 -14.03 -23.97
C ASN A 243 19.36 -14.61 -25.13
N GLU A 244 18.74 -14.79 -26.29
CA GLU A 244 19.41 -15.19 -27.53
C GLU A 244 18.86 -14.39 -28.71
N ARG A 245 19.74 -13.60 -29.33
CA ARG A 245 19.32 -12.63 -30.36
C ARG A 245 18.98 -13.32 -31.68
N SER A 246 19.73 -14.35 -32.05
CA SER A 246 19.49 -15.10 -33.31
C SER A 246 18.15 -15.84 -33.31
N LEU A 247 17.66 -16.20 -32.12
CA LEU A 247 16.37 -16.85 -31.91
C LEU A 247 15.26 -15.85 -31.57
N GLU A 248 15.60 -14.57 -31.39
CA GLU A 248 14.70 -13.53 -30.91
C GLU A 248 13.96 -13.93 -29.61
N VAL A 249 14.63 -14.68 -28.72
CA VAL A 249 14.07 -15.08 -27.41
C VAL A 249 14.76 -14.37 -26.26
N LYS A 250 14.00 -14.11 -25.21
CA LYS A 250 14.47 -13.45 -23.99
C LYS A 250 14.27 -14.35 -22.77
N ASN A 251 15.05 -14.14 -21.72
CA ASN A 251 14.85 -14.80 -20.44
C ASN A 251 13.43 -14.49 -19.92
N GLY A 252 12.66 -15.56 -19.65
CA GLY A 252 11.25 -15.49 -19.27
C GLY A 252 10.27 -15.72 -20.43
N THR A 253 10.74 -15.81 -21.68
CA THR A 253 9.87 -16.15 -22.82
C THR A 253 9.28 -17.54 -22.62
N LEU A 254 7.97 -17.66 -22.78
CA LEU A 254 7.24 -18.92 -22.69
C LEU A 254 6.89 -19.44 -24.09
N GLY A 255 6.82 -20.76 -24.20
CA GLY A 255 6.41 -21.41 -25.44
C GLY A 255 6.05 -22.87 -25.23
N THR A 256 5.49 -23.47 -26.28
CA THR A 256 5.09 -24.88 -26.31
C THR A 256 5.90 -25.62 -27.36
N ILE A 257 6.50 -26.74 -26.98
CA ILE A 257 7.28 -27.58 -27.87
C ILE A 257 6.36 -28.16 -28.95
N ARG A 258 6.74 -27.96 -30.21
CA ARG A 258 6.07 -28.56 -31.38
C ARG A 258 6.77 -29.84 -31.81
N HIS A 259 8.09 -29.85 -31.73
CA HIS A 259 8.92 -31.01 -32.04
C HIS A 259 10.17 -31.01 -31.18
N VAL A 260 10.62 -32.19 -30.78
CA VAL A 260 11.89 -32.39 -30.08
C VAL A 260 12.51 -33.71 -30.53
N ASP A 261 13.79 -33.66 -30.86
CA ASP A 261 14.65 -34.82 -31.14
C ASP A 261 16.01 -34.67 -30.42
N GLU A 262 16.96 -35.59 -30.66
CA GLU A 262 18.25 -35.61 -29.96
C GLU A 262 19.13 -34.36 -30.18
N GLY A 263 18.88 -33.59 -31.25
CA GLY A 263 19.71 -32.44 -31.62
C GLY A 263 18.91 -31.17 -31.91
N HIS A 264 17.60 -31.25 -32.05
CA HIS A 264 16.77 -30.18 -32.56
C HIS A 264 15.49 -30.05 -31.75
N MET A 265 15.10 -28.80 -31.50
CA MET A 265 13.85 -28.46 -30.84
C MET A 265 13.17 -27.33 -31.60
N SER A 266 11.87 -27.48 -31.85
CA SER A 266 11.01 -26.41 -32.35
C SER A 266 9.94 -26.06 -31.32
N VAL A 267 9.75 -24.77 -31.11
CA VAL A 267 8.92 -24.20 -30.05
C VAL A 267 8.04 -23.13 -30.67
N ARG A 268 6.74 -23.17 -30.38
CA ARG A 268 5.83 -22.07 -30.66
C ARG A 268 5.75 -21.17 -29.44
N THR A 269 6.27 -19.95 -29.52
CA THR A 269 6.18 -18.96 -28.44
C THR A 269 4.77 -18.40 -28.32
N ASP A 270 4.45 -17.76 -27.19
CA ASP A 270 3.12 -17.23 -26.91
C ASP A 270 2.69 -16.08 -27.81
N ASP A 271 3.66 -15.33 -28.32
CA ASP A 271 3.45 -14.29 -29.31
C ASP A 271 3.24 -14.85 -30.73
N GLY A 272 3.19 -16.18 -30.89
CA GLY A 272 2.88 -16.88 -32.12
C GLY A 272 4.07 -17.21 -33.00
N ARG A 273 5.30 -16.79 -32.65
CA ARG A 273 6.50 -17.10 -33.44
C ARG A 273 6.88 -18.58 -33.33
N SER A 274 7.52 -19.09 -34.37
CA SER A 274 8.13 -20.43 -34.36
C SER A 274 9.64 -20.29 -34.26
N VAL A 275 10.19 -20.78 -33.15
CA VAL A 275 11.61 -20.75 -32.84
C VAL A 275 12.15 -22.16 -32.95
N SER A 276 13.20 -22.36 -33.76
CA SER A 276 13.81 -23.66 -33.95
C SER A 276 15.32 -23.55 -33.74
N PHE A 277 15.90 -24.46 -32.98
CA PHE A 277 17.31 -24.39 -32.60
C PHE A 277 17.91 -25.77 -32.33
N ASN A 278 19.24 -25.84 -32.33
CA ASN A 278 19.95 -27.04 -31.92
C ASN A 278 20.06 -27.08 -30.39
N THR A 279 19.71 -28.21 -29.77
CA THR A 279 19.76 -28.39 -28.31
C THR A 279 21.18 -28.31 -27.75
N LYS A 280 22.21 -28.43 -28.60
CA LYS A 280 23.61 -28.21 -28.22
C LYS A 280 24.01 -26.74 -28.19
N ASP A 281 23.38 -25.91 -29.02
CA ASP A 281 23.69 -24.47 -29.15
C ASP A 281 22.93 -23.63 -28.12
N TYR A 282 21.76 -24.11 -27.68
CA TYR A 282 20.95 -23.43 -26.67
C TYR A 282 20.43 -24.43 -25.62
N ARG A 283 20.96 -24.33 -24.39
CA ARG A 283 20.68 -25.23 -23.25
C ARG A 283 19.98 -24.56 -22.07
N ASP A 284 19.75 -23.26 -22.15
CA ASP A 284 19.13 -22.45 -21.09
C ASP A 284 17.60 -22.56 -21.15
N LEU A 285 17.08 -23.75 -20.83
CA LEU A 285 15.66 -24.11 -20.92
C LEU A 285 15.22 -24.86 -19.66
N ASP A 286 13.96 -24.69 -19.29
CA ASP A 286 13.29 -25.46 -18.23
C ASP A 286 11.79 -25.59 -18.56
N HIS A 287 11.06 -26.41 -17.81
CA HIS A 287 9.60 -26.44 -17.91
C HIS A 287 8.99 -25.09 -17.51
N GLY A 288 7.90 -24.72 -18.18
CA GLY A 288 7.28 -23.39 -18.11
C GLY A 288 5.85 -23.39 -17.60
N TYR A 289 5.39 -24.46 -16.94
CA TYR A 289 4.05 -24.51 -16.31
C TYR A 289 4.00 -23.65 -15.05
N ALA A 290 5.10 -23.65 -14.28
CA ALA A 290 5.27 -22.87 -13.07
C ALA A 290 6.51 -21.97 -13.14
N ALA A 291 6.44 -20.82 -12.47
CA ALA A 291 7.51 -19.84 -12.40
C ALA A 291 7.60 -19.20 -11.01
N THR A 292 8.76 -18.65 -10.68
CA THR A 292 8.88 -17.83 -9.47
C THR A 292 8.16 -16.50 -9.67
N ILE A 293 7.62 -15.93 -8.60
CA ILE A 293 6.93 -14.62 -8.63
C ILE A 293 7.83 -13.54 -9.27
N HIS A 294 9.15 -13.59 -9.02
CA HIS A 294 10.12 -12.68 -9.63
C HIS A 294 10.19 -12.78 -11.17
N LYS A 295 10.07 -13.99 -11.72
CA LYS A 295 10.06 -14.21 -13.18
C LYS A 295 8.76 -13.78 -13.85
N ALA A 296 7.68 -13.66 -13.08
CA ALA A 296 6.38 -13.19 -13.56
C ALA A 296 6.20 -11.67 -13.45
N GLN A 297 7.22 -10.92 -13.02
CA GLN A 297 7.14 -9.47 -13.02
C GLN A 297 7.01 -8.93 -14.46
N GLY A 298 6.10 -7.99 -14.65
CA GLY A 298 5.72 -7.49 -15.98
C GLY A 298 4.78 -8.41 -16.78
N MET A 299 4.67 -9.69 -16.42
CA MET A 299 3.76 -10.64 -17.07
C MET A 299 2.29 -10.27 -16.84
N THR A 300 1.46 -10.59 -17.83
CA THR A 300 0.00 -10.59 -17.73
C THR A 300 -0.52 -11.87 -18.36
N VAL A 301 -1.41 -12.57 -17.66
CA VAL A 301 -2.05 -13.81 -18.10
C VAL A 301 -3.55 -13.69 -17.88
N ASP A 302 -4.34 -14.54 -18.51
CA ASP A 302 -5.79 -14.57 -18.31
C ASP A 302 -6.09 -15.21 -16.94
N ARG A 303 -5.40 -16.32 -16.63
CA ARG A 303 -5.53 -17.07 -15.38
C ARG A 303 -4.20 -17.25 -14.62
N ALA A 304 -4.20 -16.97 -13.32
CA ALA A 304 -3.03 -17.17 -12.46
C ALA A 304 -3.34 -18.12 -11.30
N HIS A 305 -2.50 -19.12 -11.09
CA HIS A 305 -2.58 -19.98 -9.90
C HIS A 305 -1.40 -19.65 -8.98
N VAL A 306 -1.64 -19.47 -7.69
CA VAL A 306 -0.61 -19.04 -6.74
C VAL A 306 -0.55 -20.03 -5.59
N LEU A 307 0.62 -20.64 -5.38
CA LEU A 307 0.90 -21.40 -4.16
C LEU A 307 1.53 -20.46 -3.13
N ALA A 308 0.81 -20.17 -2.05
CA ALA A 308 1.33 -19.37 -0.96
C ALA A 308 2.32 -20.17 -0.12
N THR A 309 3.44 -19.55 0.27
CA THR A 309 4.44 -20.15 1.17
C THR A 309 4.92 -19.14 2.22
N PRO A 310 5.42 -19.57 3.39
CA PRO A 310 5.84 -18.66 4.48
C PRO A 310 6.95 -17.66 4.11
N GLY A 311 7.67 -17.92 3.02
CA GLY A 311 8.70 -17.05 2.47
C GLY A 311 8.16 -15.77 1.81
N MET A 312 6.88 -15.76 1.43
CA MET A 312 6.24 -14.62 0.79
C MET A 312 6.06 -13.44 1.75
N ASP A 313 5.81 -12.28 1.16
CA ASP A 313 5.57 -11.01 1.83
C ASP A 313 4.56 -10.18 1.02
N ARG A 314 4.37 -8.92 1.43
CA ARG A 314 3.45 -7.99 0.77
C ARG A 314 3.75 -7.75 -0.70
N HIS A 315 5.02 -7.54 -1.03
CA HIS A 315 5.44 -7.28 -2.41
C HIS A 315 5.23 -8.52 -3.29
N GLY A 316 5.59 -9.70 -2.78
CA GLY A 316 5.38 -10.98 -3.44
C GLY A 316 3.90 -11.29 -3.65
N ALA A 317 3.06 -11.07 -2.63
CA ALA A 317 1.61 -11.27 -2.73
C ALA A 317 0.98 -10.34 -3.76
N TYR A 318 1.31 -9.05 -3.72
CA TYR A 318 0.81 -8.07 -4.69
C TYR A 318 1.23 -8.43 -6.11
N VAL A 319 2.50 -8.78 -6.33
CA VAL A 319 2.95 -9.19 -7.67
C VAL A 319 2.26 -10.47 -8.11
N ALA A 320 2.17 -11.52 -7.28
CA ALA A 320 1.59 -12.80 -7.68
C ALA A 320 0.10 -12.70 -8.00
N MET A 321 -0.67 -12.07 -7.12
CA MET A 321 -2.13 -12.04 -7.19
C MET A 321 -2.66 -11.04 -8.22
N SER A 322 -1.84 -10.09 -8.71
CA SER A 322 -2.28 -9.07 -9.68
C SER A 322 -2.02 -9.42 -11.15
N ARG A 323 -1.43 -10.58 -11.49
CA ARG A 323 -1.03 -10.90 -12.88
C ARG A 323 -2.17 -11.34 -13.81
N HIS A 324 -3.31 -11.75 -13.25
CA HIS A 324 -4.46 -12.24 -14.01
C HIS A 324 -5.26 -11.10 -14.67
N ARG A 325 -5.99 -11.41 -15.74
CA ARG A 325 -7.05 -10.56 -16.32
C ARG A 325 -8.44 -11.02 -15.88
N ASP A 326 -8.64 -12.34 -15.87
CA ASP A 326 -9.96 -12.95 -15.68
C ASP A 326 -10.08 -13.68 -14.34
N GLY A 327 -9.08 -14.47 -13.94
CA GLY A 327 -9.19 -15.28 -12.73
C GLY A 327 -7.87 -15.57 -12.02
N MET A 328 -7.94 -15.68 -10.69
CA MET A 328 -6.82 -16.09 -9.87
C MET A 328 -7.27 -17.11 -8.84
N ALA A 329 -6.44 -18.13 -8.57
CA ALA A 329 -6.66 -19.08 -7.50
C ALA A 329 -5.46 -19.10 -6.55
N LEU A 330 -5.69 -18.83 -5.27
CA LEU A 330 -4.68 -18.83 -4.22
C LEU A 330 -4.81 -20.10 -3.38
N HIS A 331 -3.76 -20.93 -3.34
CA HIS A 331 -3.73 -22.17 -2.57
C HIS A 331 -2.72 -22.09 -1.43
N TYR A 332 -3.06 -22.69 -0.28
CA TYR A 332 -2.15 -22.80 0.86
C TYR A 332 -2.44 -24.02 1.74
N GLY A 333 -1.40 -24.57 2.37
CA GLY A 333 -1.49 -25.68 3.33
C GLY A 333 -1.64 -25.19 4.78
N ARG A 334 -2.34 -25.95 5.63
CA ARG A 334 -2.54 -25.65 7.07
C ARG A 334 -1.30 -25.86 7.91
N ASP A 335 -0.43 -26.75 7.48
CA ASP A 335 0.92 -26.96 8.01
C ASP A 335 1.79 -25.70 7.91
N ASP A 336 1.66 -24.94 6.83
CA ASP A 336 2.33 -23.64 6.66
C ASP A 336 1.53 -22.48 7.28
N PHE A 337 0.20 -22.50 7.12
CA PHE A 337 -0.71 -21.46 7.60
C PHE A 337 -1.95 -22.06 8.27
N ARG A 338 -1.93 -22.14 9.61
CA ARG A 338 -3.03 -22.71 10.42
C ARG A 338 -4.43 -22.26 10.00
N ASP A 339 -4.58 -20.99 9.63
CA ASP A 339 -5.82 -20.35 9.20
C ASP A 339 -5.54 -19.17 8.24
N GLN A 340 -6.60 -18.63 7.66
CA GLN A 340 -6.53 -17.47 6.75
C GLN A 340 -5.95 -16.22 7.44
N SER A 341 -6.13 -16.04 8.76
CA SER A 341 -5.55 -14.91 9.47
C SER A 341 -4.02 -14.99 9.50
N ARG A 342 -3.45 -16.20 9.62
CA ARG A 342 -2.00 -16.43 9.53
C ARG A 342 -1.46 -16.22 8.12
N LEU A 343 -2.21 -16.65 7.10
CA LEU A 343 -1.92 -16.35 5.70
C LEU A 343 -1.86 -14.83 5.48
N VAL A 344 -2.93 -14.11 5.83
CA VAL A 344 -3.02 -12.66 5.71
C VAL A 344 -1.86 -11.99 6.43
N ARG A 345 -1.57 -12.35 7.69
CA ARG A 345 -0.43 -11.77 8.44
C ARG A 345 0.90 -11.93 7.70
N THR A 346 1.13 -13.07 7.07
CA THR A 346 2.38 -13.34 6.33
C THR A 346 2.43 -12.55 5.03
N LEU A 347 1.34 -12.57 4.27
CA LEU A 347 1.22 -11.84 3.00
C LEU A 347 1.06 -10.33 3.18
N SER A 348 0.77 -9.83 4.38
CA SER A 348 0.78 -8.40 4.72
C SER A 348 2.14 -7.91 5.23
N ARG A 349 3.09 -8.80 5.50
CA ARG A 349 4.38 -8.43 6.09
C ARG A 349 5.15 -7.50 5.17
N GLU A 350 5.43 -6.30 5.67
CA GLU A 350 6.27 -5.32 4.98
C GLU A 350 7.75 -5.70 5.13
N ARG A 351 8.46 -5.82 4.01
CA ARG A 351 9.88 -6.20 3.95
C ARG A 351 10.69 -5.25 3.07
N GLY A 352 10.25 -4.00 2.98
CA GLY A 352 10.94 -2.96 2.27
C GLY A 352 12.44 -2.87 2.56
N LYS A 353 13.21 -2.68 1.49
CA LYS A 353 14.61 -2.27 1.54
C LYS A 353 14.74 -0.80 1.94
N ASP A 354 15.63 -0.59 2.91
CA ASP A 354 16.01 0.74 3.38
C ASP A 354 17.19 1.29 2.57
N MET A 355 17.35 2.60 2.58
CA MET A 355 18.53 3.31 2.09
C MET A 355 19.32 3.84 3.28
N ALA A 356 20.65 3.93 3.18
CA ALA A 356 21.47 4.58 4.21
C ALA A 356 21.02 6.03 4.48
N THR A 357 20.47 6.69 3.45
CA THR A 357 19.93 8.05 3.54
C THR A 357 18.59 8.16 4.26
N ASP A 358 17.98 7.04 4.64
CA ASP A 358 16.75 6.99 5.43
C ASP A 358 17.03 7.18 6.93
N TYR A 359 18.31 7.12 7.34
CA TYR A 359 18.76 7.14 8.75
C TYR A 359 19.61 8.37 9.08
N ARG A 360 19.38 9.51 8.43
CA ARG A 360 20.25 10.70 8.56
C ARG A 360 20.04 11.50 9.85
N GLN A 361 19.01 11.21 10.64
CA GLN A 361 18.68 11.98 11.84
C GLN A 361 19.35 11.42 13.11
N ALA A 362 19.23 12.17 14.21
CA ALA A 362 19.96 11.95 15.46
C ALA A 362 19.66 10.62 16.19
N ASP A 363 18.57 9.92 15.84
CA ASP A 363 18.24 8.59 16.39
C ASP A 363 17.92 7.56 15.29
N PRO A 364 18.95 6.97 14.66
CA PRO A 364 18.80 5.91 13.65
C PRO A 364 18.08 4.66 14.16
N ALA A 365 18.11 4.39 15.47
CA ALA A 365 17.49 3.21 16.05
C ALA A 365 15.97 3.34 16.10
N ARG A 366 15.46 4.54 16.38
CA ARG A 366 14.03 4.84 16.35
C ARG A 366 13.46 4.79 14.93
N GLU A 367 14.10 5.43 13.96
CA GLU A 367 13.65 5.39 12.54
C GLU A 367 13.66 3.94 11.99
N TYR A 368 14.66 3.14 12.38
CA TYR A 368 14.70 1.71 12.03
C TYR A 368 13.52 0.94 12.63
N ALA A 369 13.21 1.19 13.90
CA ALA A 369 12.11 0.54 14.59
C ALA A 369 10.75 0.89 13.95
N GLU A 370 10.48 2.17 13.73
CA GLU A 370 9.25 2.66 13.08
C GLU A 370 9.08 2.06 11.67
N ARG A 371 10.14 2.03 10.85
CA ARG A 371 10.11 1.44 9.50
C ARG A 371 9.88 -0.07 9.48
N ARG A 372 10.24 -0.78 10.56
CA ARG A 372 9.99 -2.21 10.71
C ARG A 372 8.63 -2.51 11.33
N GLY A 373 7.81 -1.48 11.56
CA GLY A 373 6.56 -1.61 12.32
C GLY A 373 6.78 -1.99 13.78
N ILE A 374 8.02 -1.92 14.27
CA ILE A 374 8.37 -2.15 15.67
C ILE A 374 8.12 -0.83 16.38
N SER A 375 6.86 -0.57 16.71
CA SER A 375 6.58 0.51 17.67
C SER A 375 7.19 0.08 19.02
N PHE A 376 7.82 1.01 19.75
CA PHE A 376 8.45 0.71 21.03
C PHE A 376 7.44 0.14 22.06
N GLY A 377 6.13 0.35 21.84
CA GLY A 377 5.03 -0.22 22.64
C GLY A 377 4.78 -1.72 22.43
N GLU A 378 5.06 -2.30 21.25
CA GLU A 378 4.77 -3.71 20.98
C GLU A 378 5.71 -4.69 21.70
N ARG A 379 6.97 -4.31 21.94
CA ARG A 379 7.91 -5.14 22.73
C ARG A 379 7.50 -5.30 24.20
N VAL A 380 6.81 -4.32 24.77
CA VAL A 380 6.28 -4.43 26.14
C VAL A 380 5.14 -5.46 26.18
N ALA A 381 4.29 -5.51 25.16
CA ALA A 381 3.20 -6.48 25.07
C ALA A 381 3.68 -7.94 24.93
N GLU A 382 4.77 -8.19 24.19
CA GLU A 382 5.36 -9.53 24.07
C GLU A 382 6.02 -10.02 25.37
N ILE A 383 6.63 -9.11 26.15
CA ILE A 383 7.21 -9.43 27.46
C ILE A 383 6.12 -9.68 28.51
N VAL A 384 4.95 -9.05 28.38
CA VAL A 384 3.82 -9.16 29.33
C VAL A 384 2.90 -10.36 29.03
N ARG A 385 2.93 -10.91 27.80
CA ARG A 385 2.06 -12.01 27.38
C ARG A 385 2.12 -13.28 28.26
N PRO A 386 3.29 -13.72 28.78
CA PRO A 386 3.36 -14.84 29.72
C PRO A 386 2.81 -14.53 31.12
N ILE A 387 2.69 -13.25 31.49
CA ILE A 387 2.19 -12.79 32.80
C ILE A 387 0.66 -12.85 32.82
N VAL A 388 0.01 -12.55 31.69
CA VAL A 388 -1.46 -12.49 31.57
C VAL A 388 -2.11 -13.88 31.51
N GLU A 389 -1.45 -14.89 30.94
CA GLU A 389 -2.00 -16.26 30.92
C GLU A 389 -2.07 -16.89 32.32
N LYS A 390 -1.21 -16.48 33.25
CA LYS A 390 -1.26 -16.91 34.65
C LYS A 390 -2.43 -16.29 35.45
N ALA A 391 -3.00 -15.17 34.97
CA ALA A 391 -4.09 -14.45 35.63
C ALA A 391 -5.50 -14.88 35.16
N ARG A 392 -5.62 -15.56 34.01
CA ARG A 392 -6.91 -15.97 33.43
C ARG A 392 -7.66 -17.06 34.18
N GLY A 393 -7.02 -17.80 35.10
CA GLY A 393 -7.69 -18.83 35.90
C GLY A 393 -8.54 -18.32 37.08
N ILE A 394 -8.63 -16.98 37.29
CA ILE A 394 -9.19 -16.40 38.52
C ILE A 394 -10.61 -15.81 38.32
N PHE A 395 -11.13 -15.70 37.09
CA PHE A 395 -12.34 -14.88 36.81
C PHE A 395 -13.53 -15.62 36.16
N ASP A 396 -13.69 -16.92 36.39
CA ASP A 396 -14.79 -17.72 35.80
C ASP A 396 -16.20 -17.49 36.42
N ASN A 397 -16.39 -16.54 37.33
CA ASN A 397 -17.66 -16.43 38.08
C ASN A 397 -18.21 -14.99 38.27
N PHE A 398 -18.45 -14.26 37.19
CA PHE A 398 -19.24 -13.01 37.27
C PHE A 398 -20.22 -12.86 36.10
N ARG A 399 -21.53 -12.77 36.41
CA ARG A 399 -22.62 -12.40 35.48
C ARG A 399 -23.39 -11.21 36.04
N PRO A 400 -23.50 -10.08 35.32
CA PRO A 400 -24.47 -9.04 35.65
C PRO A 400 -25.71 -9.09 34.75
N ASN A 401 -26.83 -8.74 35.37
CA ASN A 401 -28.21 -8.74 34.89
C ASN A 401 -28.54 -7.41 34.15
N ILE A 402 -29.29 -7.45 33.05
CA ILE A 402 -29.73 -6.27 32.29
C ILE A 402 -31.27 -6.21 32.29
N PRO A 403 -31.93 -5.12 32.72
CA PRO A 403 -33.37 -4.95 32.54
C PRO A 403 -33.71 -4.42 31.13
N GLN A 404 -34.72 -5.02 30.51
CA GLN A 404 -35.39 -4.57 29.28
C GLN A 404 -36.28 -3.35 29.54
N GLN A 405 -36.35 -2.43 28.57
CA GLN A 405 -37.49 -1.53 28.43
C GLN A 405 -37.90 -1.41 26.95
N ASP A 406 -39.20 -1.64 26.73
CA ASP A 406 -39.88 -1.70 25.45
C ASP A 406 -40.12 -0.33 24.78
N ARG A 407 -40.32 -0.43 23.46
CA ARG A 407 -41.04 0.42 22.49
C ARG A 407 -42.26 1.17 23.08
N ASP A 408 -42.81 2.26 22.55
CA ASP A 408 -42.93 2.85 21.21
C ASP A 408 -43.44 4.30 21.41
N ILE A 409 -42.90 5.32 20.72
CA ILE A 409 -43.62 6.59 20.47
C ILE A 409 -43.22 7.16 19.10
N PHE A 410 -43.43 6.40 18.02
CA PHE A 410 -43.67 7.01 16.70
C PHE A 410 -45.18 7.23 16.55
N ALA A 411 -45.63 8.37 17.06
CA ALA A 411 -46.97 8.88 16.81
C ALA A 411 -46.85 10.33 16.34
N GLY A 412 -46.97 10.49 15.01
CA GLY A 412 -47.39 11.73 14.37
C GLY A 412 -46.30 12.79 14.15
N PHE A 413 -45.69 12.79 12.97
CA PHE A 413 -45.60 14.01 12.15
C PHE A 413 -45.20 13.67 10.70
N GLN A 414 -46.07 14.02 9.76
CA GLN A 414 -45.81 14.04 8.32
C GLN A 414 -46.67 15.16 7.74
N PRO A 415 -46.32 15.73 6.57
CA PRO A 415 -45.23 16.69 6.35
C PRO A 415 -45.81 18.02 5.81
N LYS A 416 -45.04 19.11 5.81
CA LYS A 416 -45.19 20.21 4.82
C LYS A 416 -44.10 21.28 4.97
N ALA A 417 -43.24 21.37 3.97
CA ALA A 417 -43.05 22.56 3.14
C ALA A 417 -42.00 22.23 2.08
N GLU A 418 -42.40 22.26 0.81
CA GLU A 418 -41.49 22.31 -0.34
C GLU A 418 -40.56 23.51 -0.16
N TYR A 419 -39.25 23.27 -0.26
CA TYR A 419 -38.28 24.32 -0.55
C TYR A 419 -37.38 23.85 -1.69
N ASP A 420 -37.78 24.30 -2.88
CA ASP A 420 -37.01 24.70 -4.05
C ASP A 420 -35.67 23.98 -4.29
N THR A 421 -35.74 22.91 -5.08
CA THR A 421 -34.60 22.27 -5.73
C THR A 421 -34.19 23.06 -6.98
N GLN A 422 -33.45 24.15 -6.79
CA GLN A 422 -32.61 24.72 -7.86
C GLN A 422 -31.19 24.13 -7.82
N PRO A 423 -30.54 23.97 -8.99
CA PRO A 423 -29.89 22.72 -9.35
C PRO A 423 -28.59 22.44 -8.59
N MET A 424 -28.51 21.26 -7.98
CA MET A 424 -27.26 20.61 -7.57
C MET A 424 -26.39 20.28 -8.81
N ARG A 425 -25.74 21.28 -9.41
CA ARG A 425 -24.62 21.08 -10.34
C ARG A 425 -23.57 22.18 -10.16
N ALA A 426 -22.52 21.82 -9.43
CA ALA A 426 -21.10 22.10 -9.67
C ALA A 426 -20.35 22.21 -8.33
N GLY A 427 -19.68 21.14 -7.87
CA GLY A 427 -18.64 21.27 -6.84
C GLY A 427 -18.43 20.09 -5.89
N GLY A 428 -19.41 19.20 -5.69
CA GLY A 428 -19.29 18.08 -4.74
C GLY A 428 -18.86 18.52 -3.34
N VAL A 429 -18.07 17.69 -2.64
CA VAL A 429 -17.47 18.01 -1.32
C VAL A 429 -16.66 19.30 -1.37
N ARG A 430 -15.88 19.53 -2.44
CA ARG A 430 -15.03 20.72 -2.59
C ARG A 430 -15.85 22.02 -2.55
N GLY A 431 -16.95 22.06 -3.31
CA GLY A 431 -17.83 23.24 -3.31
C GLY A 431 -18.52 23.49 -1.97
N ALA A 432 -18.79 22.43 -1.19
CA ALA A 432 -19.31 22.57 0.17
C ALA A 432 -18.25 23.12 1.13
N VAL A 433 -17.01 22.64 1.04
CA VAL A 433 -15.85 23.16 1.80
C VAL A 433 -15.61 24.64 1.48
N GLU A 434 -15.66 25.03 0.21
CA GLU A 434 -15.48 26.43 -0.20
C GLU A 434 -16.60 27.35 0.36
N ARG A 435 -17.86 26.89 0.36
CA ARG A 435 -18.97 27.64 0.96
C ARG A 435 -18.82 27.79 2.47
N TYR A 436 -18.41 26.71 3.14
CA TYR A 436 -18.12 26.72 4.57
C TYR A 436 -16.99 27.71 4.90
N ALA A 437 -15.90 27.66 4.12
CA ALA A 437 -14.77 28.57 4.27
C ALA A 437 -15.15 30.03 4.03
N LYS A 438 -15.94 30.34 2.99
CA LYS A 438 -16.44 31.70 2.72
C LYS A 438 -17.28 32.26 3.88
N ALA A 439 -18.17 31.45 4.44
CA ALA A 439 -18.99 31.87 5.57
C ALA A 439 -18.15 32.10 6.83
N LEU A 440 -17.17 31.25 7.08
CA LEU A 440 -16.24 31.40 8.21
C LEU A 440 -15.33 32.63 8.05
N ASP A 441 -14.77 32.84 6.87
CA ASP A 441 -13.89 33.98 6.55
C ASP A 441 -14.64 35.32 6.72
N ALA A 442 -15.90 35.41 6.25
CA ALA A 442 -16.73 36.60 6.44
C ALA A 442 -16.96 36.93 7.93
N ILE A 443 -17.16 35.91 8.76
CA ILE A 443 -17.28 36.06 10.22
C ILE A 443 -15.95 36.55 10.83
N GLN A 444 -14.82 35.96 10.41
CA GLN A 444 -13.50 36.32 10.91
C GLN A 444 -13.12 37.77 10.55
N GLN A 445 -13.41 38.20 9.32
CA GLN A 445 -13.17 39.58 8.86
C GLN A 445 -13.99 40.61 9.67
N THR A 446 -15.25 40.29 9.96
CA THR A 446 -16.13 41.16 10.77
C THR A 446 -15.61 41.29 12.20
N ARG A 447 -15.15 40.18 12.78
CA ARG A 447 -14.52 40.17 14.12
C ARG A 447 -13.19 40.92 14.14
N ALA A 448 -12.40 40.86 13.06
CA ALA A 448 -11.16 41.62 12.95
C ALA A 448 -11.40 43.15 12.96
N GLN A 449 -12.60 43.60 12.61
CA GLN A 449 -13.02 45.01 12.70
C GLN A 449 -13.57 45.39 14.10
N GLY A 450 -13.51 44.48 15.08
CA GLY A 450 -14.05 44.70 16.43
C GLY A 450 -15.57 44.57 16.52
N LEU A 451 -16.24 44.11 15.45
CA LEU A 451 -17.68 43.93 15.39
C LEU A 451 -18.08 42.47 15.65
N GLY A 452 -19.24 42.27 16.27
CA GLY A 452 -19.82 40.95 16.43
C GLY A 452 -20.33 40.40 15.09
N ALA A 453 -20.30 39.07 14.91
CA ALA A 453 -20.84 38.43 13.71
C ALA A 453 -22.33 38.74 13.55
N MET A 454 -22.71 39.25 12.37
CA MET A 454 -24.07 39.70 12.04
C MET A 454 -25.03 38.50 11.92
N PRO A 455 -26.35 38.67 12.16
CA PRO A 455 -27.32 37.57 12.11
C PRO A 455 -27.28 36.78 10.79
N HIS A 456 -27.25 37.47 9.64
CA HIS A 456 -27.19 36.83 8.33
C HIS A 456 -25.90 36.05 8.08
N GLN A 457 -24.77 36.44 8.70
CA GLN A 457 -23.50 35.71 8.61
C GLN A 457 -23.55 34.41 9.40
N ARG A 458 -24.21 34.41 10.57
CA ARG A 458 -24.43 33.20 11.36
C ARG A 458 -25.33 32.22 10.62
N GLU A 459 -26.44 32.68 10.06
CA GLU A 459 -27.34 31.86 9.24
C GLU A 459 -26.66 31.31 7.98
N ALA A 460 -25.78 32.09 7.33
CA ALA A 460 -25.00 31.61 6.20
C ALA A 460 -24.01 30.52 6.61
N PHE A 461 -23.35 30.68 7.76
CA PHE A 461 -22.43 29.69 8.32
C PHE A 461 -23.15 28.40 8.72
N ASP A 462 -24.28 28.49 9.43
CA ASP A 462 -25.08 27.34 9.81
C ASP A 462 -25.58 26.56 8.58
N ARG A 463 -26.08 27.25 7.55
CA ARG A 463 -26.46 26.61 6.28
C ARG A 463 -25.28 25.92 5.59
N ALA A 464 -24.10 26.54 5.60
CA ALA A 464 -22.92 25.95 4.98
C ALA A 464 -22.40 24.73 5.76
N ARG A 465 -22.51 24.76 7.09
CA ARG A 465 -22.24 23.63 7.99
C ARG A 465 -23.17 22.46 7.69
N ASP A 466 -24.47 22.71 7.73
CA ASP A 466 -25.48 21.66 7.54
C ASP A 466 -25.40 21.06 6.12
N ALA A 467 -25.11 21.88 5.11
CA ALA A 467 -24.90 21.42 3.74
C ALA A 467 -23.63 20.55 3.58
N LEU A 468 -22.58 20.82 4.34
CA LEU A 468 -21.37 19.98 4.35
C LEU A 468 -21.64 18.66 5.06
N ASP A 469 -22.31 18.70 6.21
CA ASP A 469 -22.65 17.50 6.98
C ASP A 469 -23.66 16.58 6.27
N ALA A 470 -24.56 17.15 5.47
CA ALA A 470 -25.46 16.38 4.61
C ALA A 470 -24.71 15.59 3.51
N ILE A 471 -23.55 16.09 3.05
CA ILE A 471 -22.72 15.41 2.05
C ILE A 471 -21.76 14.42 2.72
N ARG A 472 -21.21 14.80 3.87
CA ARG A 472 -20.24 14.02 4.63
C ARG A 472 -20.57 14.13 6.12
N PRO A 473 -21.10 13.08 6.76
CA PRO A 473 -21.35 13.09 8.20
C PRO A 473 -20.08 13.50 8.97
N GLU A 474 -20.23 14.40 9.94
CA GLU A 474 -19.13 15.01 10.72
C GLU A 474 -18.11 15.83 9.88
N GLY A 475 -18.41 16.11 8.61
CA GLY A 475 -17.51 16.83 7.71
C GLY A 475 -17.23 18.25 8.15
N SER A 476 -18.21 18.95 8.73
CA SER A 476 -18.02 20.29 9.26
C SER A 476 -17.14 20.32 10.52
N SER A 477 -17.25 19.29 11.36
CA SER A 477 -16.42 19.10 12.56
C SER A 477 -14.95 18.83 12.19
N ASP A 478 -14.74 17.93 11.23
CA ASP A 478 -13.42 17.59 10.70
C ASP A 478 -12.78 18.81 10.00
N LEU A 479 -13.55 19.55 9.20
CA LEU A 479 -13.06 20.75 8.51
C LEU A 479 -12.73 21.89 9.49
N ASN A 480 -13.54 22.06 10.53
CA ASN A 480 -13.27 23.04 11.57
C ASN A 480 -12.00 22.71 12.36
N SER A 481 -11.76 21.42 12.62
CA SER A 481 -10.51 20.95 13.26
C SER A 481 -9.31 21.25 12.38
N ALA A 482 -9.41 20.94 11.08
CA ALA A 482 -8.37 21.25 10.10
C ALA A 482 -8.04 22.76 10.04
N PHE A 483 -9.06 23.63 10.06
CA PHE A 483 -8.87 25.09 10.05
C PHE A 483 -8.31 25.66 11.35
N ARG A 484 -8.50 24.99 12.50
CA ARG A 484 -7.83 25.39 13.75
C ARG A 484 -6.34 25.09 13.72
N SER A 485 -5.97 23.95 13.15
CA SER A 485 -4.57 23.53 12.99
C SER A 485 -3.86 24.34 11.90
N SER A 486 -4.57 24.70 10.83
CA SER A 486 -4.05 25.44 9.68
C SER A 486 -5.00 26.59 9.29
N PRO A 487 -4.95 27.74 10.01
CA PRO A 487 -5.83 28.88 9.76
C PRO A 487 -5.73 29.47 8.35
N GLU A 488 -4.56 29.35 7.70
CA GLU A 488 -4.30 29.80 6.34
C GLU A 488 -5.23 29.15 5.30
N LEU A 489 -5.69 27.92 5.56
CA LEU A 489 -6.56 27.18 4.65
C LEU A 489 -7.96 27.80 4.56
N VAL A 490 -8.39 28.58 5.56
CA VAL A 490 -9.70 29.25 5.55
C VAL A 490 -9.78 30.22 4.38
N ARG A 491 -8.77 31.10 4.23
CA ARG A 491 -8.77 32.13 3.19
C ARG A 491 -8.55 31.51 1.81
N GLU A 492 -7.67 30.52 1.68
CA GLU A 492 -7.45 29.82 0.42
C GLU A 492 -8.72 29.11 -0.07
N ALA A 493 -9.41 28.39 0.82
CA ALA A 493 -10.67 27.75 0.47
C ALA A 493 -11.78 28.75 0.18
N ALA A 494 -11.82 29.89 0.88
CA ALA A 494 -12.77 30.97 0.60
C ALA A 494 -12.56 31.59 -0.81
N GLU A 495 -11.32 31.67 -1.26
CA GLU A 495 -10.93 32.16 -2.59
C GLU A 495 -11.16 31.12 -3.72
N GLY A 496 -11.73 29.95 -3.41
CA GLY A 496 -12.02 28.89 -4.38
C GLY A 496 -10.87 27.88 -4.56
N ARG A 497 -9.85 27.91 -3.71
CA ARG A 497 -8.78 26.90 -3.65
C ARG A 497 -9.08 25.83 -2.60
N GLY A 498 -10.28 25.26 -2.63
CA GLY A 498 -10.78 24.35 -1.59
C GLY A 498 -10.09 22.98 -1.50
N GLN A 499 -9.21 22.60 -2.43
CA GLN A 499 -8.66 21.24 -2.47
C GLN A 499 -7.72 20.92 -1.29
N ALA A 500 -6.94 21.89 -0.82
CA ALA A 500 -6.08 21.70 0.35
C ALA A 500 -6.92 21.51 1.63
N ALA A 501 -7.97 22.32 1.80
CA ALA A 501 -8.92 22.18 2.90
C ALA A 501 -9.67 20.83 2.88
N VAL A 502 -10.03 20.32 1.70
CA VAL A 502 -10.64 18.98 1.56
C VAL A 502 -9.68 17.89 2.03
N ARG A 503 -8.39 17.95 1.65
CA ARG A 503 -7.38 16.98 2.11
C ARG A 503 -7.15 17.06 3.62
N ALA A 504 -7.06 18.27 4.17
CA ALA A 504 -6.89 18.47 5.60
C ALA A 504 -8.10 17.93 6.39
N MET A 505 -9.33 18.16 5.91
CA MET A 505 -10.54 17.56 6.47
C MET A 505 -10.53 16.03 6.39
N GLN A 506 -10.01 15.43 5.31
CA GLN A 506 -9.88 13.97 5.20
C GLN A 506 -8.90 13.40 6.23
N LEU A 507 -7.76 14.06 6.42
CA LEU A 507 -6.80 13.68 7.45
C LEU A 507 -7.43 13.75 8.86
N GLU A 508 -8.24 14.78 9.13
CA GLU A 508 -8.99 14.88 10.38
C GLU A 508 -10.02 13.76 10.54
N THR A 509 -10.70 13.34 9.45
CA THR A 509 -11.57 12.17 9.47
C THR A 509 -10.79 10.89 9.81
N GLU A 510 -9.63 10.68 9.19
CA GLU A 510 -8.80 9.49 9.43
C GLU A 510 -8.37 9.42 10.90
N ILE A 511 -7.89 10.55 11.43
CA ILE A 511 -7.50 10.63 12.84
C ILE A 511 -8.71 10.41 13.72
N ARG A 512 -9.88 10.97 13.42
CA ARG A 512 -11.10 10.75 14.21
C ARG A 512 -11.53 9.28 14.26
N MET A 513 -11.33 8.54 13.17
CA MET A 513 -11.75 7.14 13.04
C MET A 513 -10.76 6.14 13.65
N ASP A 514 -9.49 6.50 13.79
CA ASP A 514 -8.44 5.64 14.34
C ASP A 514 -8.14 5.93 15.83
N PRO A 515 -8.53 5.05 16.78
CA PRO A 515 -8.24 5.23 18.20
C PRO A 515 -6.76 5.41 18.55
N PHE A 516 -5.84 4.83 17.75
CA PHE A 516 -4.40 4.95 18.00
C PHE A 516 -3.88 6.33 17.59
N GLN A 517 -4.30 6.84 16.44
CA GLN A 517 -3.94 8.21 16.01
C GLN A 517 -4.54 9.28 16.93
N ARG A 518 -5.77 9.06 17.45
CA ARG A 518 -6.33 9.94 18.49
C ARG A 518 -5.52 9.89 19.78
N ALA A 519 -5.02 8.71 20.17
CA ALA A 519 -4.16 8.57 21.34
C ALA A 519 -2.83 9.31 21.15
N ASP A 520 -2.19 9.21 19.98
CA ASP A 520 -0.96 9.95 19.67
C ASP A 520 -1.17 11.46 19.80
N ARG A 521 -2.21 11.99 19.14
CA ARG A 521 -2.56 13.42 19.22
C ARG A 521 -2.87 13.86 20.66
N PHE A 522 -3.54 13.01 21.44
CA PHE A 522 -3.84 13.29 22.84
C PHE A 522 -2.56 13.38 23.67
N VAL A 523 -1.63 12.43 23.52
CA VAL A 523 -0.34 12.43 24.22
C VAL A 523 0.48 13.66 23.85
N GLU A 524 0.57 13.99 22.56
CA GLU A 524 1.31 15.16 22.09
C GLU A 524 0.75 16.46 22.67
N GLY A 525 -0.57 16.65 22.58
CA GLY A 525 -1.24 17.83 23.14
C GLY A 525 -1.09 17.93 24.65
N TRP A 526 -1.21 16.80 25.36
CA TRP A 526 -1.01 16.73 26.81
C TRP A 526 0.39 17.15 27.22
N GLN A 527 1.42 16.60 26.57
CA GLN A 527 2.81 16.92 26.85
C GLN A 527 3.16 18.36 26.48
N GLN A 528 2.59 18.89 25.39
CA GLN A 528 2.79 20.29 25.01
C GLN A 528 2.20 21.24 26.06
N LEU A 529 0.98 20.98 26.53
CA LEU A 529 0.37 21.77 27.59
C LEU A 529 1.13 21.65 28.91
N GLN A 530 1.64 20.46 29.23
CA GLN A 530 2.44 20.24 30.44
C GLN A 530 3.77 21.04 30.39
N ARG A 531 4.46 21.03 29.24
CA ARG A 531 5.67 21.85 29.03
C ARG A 531 5.35 23.34 29.09
N HIS A 532 4.30 23.77 28.40
CA HIS A 532 3.89 25.18 28.38
C HIS A 532 3.48 25.67 29.77
N HIS A 533 2.76 24.85 30.53
CA HIS A 533 2.43 25.14 31.93
C HIS A 533 3.71 25.30 32.78
N ALA A 534 4.66 24.38 32.66
CA ALA A 534 5.92 24.45 33.41
C ALA A 534 6.77 25.69 33.05
N GLU A 535 6.79 26.09 31.78
CA GLU A 535 7.42 27.33 31.32
C GLU A 535 6.73 28.56 31.92
N LEU A 536 5.40 28.64 31.84
CA LEU A 536 4.63 29.76 32.40
C LEU A 536 4.79 29.91 33.91
N VAL A 537 4.90 28.80 34.64
CA VAL A 537 5.21 28.81 36.09
C VAL A 537 6.63 29.32 36.33
N ARG A 538 7.62 28.87 35.55
CA ARG A 538 9.02 29.33 35.65
C ARG A 538 9.13 30.83 35.39
N ASP A 539 8.35 31.34 34.44
CA ASP A 539 8.34 32.75 34.05
C ASP A 539 7.48 33.64 34.98
N GLY A 540 6.88 33.07 36.04
CA GLY A 540 6.03 33.80 36.99
C GLY A 540 4.66 34.24 36.43
N ASN A 541 4.25 33.73 35.27
CA ASN A 541 2.97 34.03 34.65
C ASN A 541 1.87 33.07 35.16
N PHE A 542 1.44 33.27 36.41
CA PHE A 542 0.44 32.43 37.06
C PHE A 542 -0.94 32.45 36.39
N ARG A 543 -1.31 33.56 35.71
CA ARG A 543 -2.56 33.63 34.94
C ARG A 543 -2.51 32.73 33.70
N GLY A 544 -1.40 32.75 32.97
CA GLY A 544 -1.16 31.86 31.85
C GLY A 544 -1.11 30.40 32.30
N ALA A 545 -0.38 30.10 33.38
CA ALA A 545 -0.27 28.75 33.93
C ALA A 545 -1.66 28.20 34.31
N LYS A 546 -2.50 28.99 34.97
CA LYS A 546 -3.89 28.62 35.28
C LYS A 546 -4.70 28.32 34.02
N SER A 547 -4.53 29.09 32.95
CA SER A 547 -5.20 28.84 31.67
C SER A 547 -4.74 27.52 31.04
N ALA A 548 -3.43 27.22 31.06
CA ALA A 548 -2.90 25.95 30.56
C ALA A 548 -3.43 24.74 31.39
N ALA A 549 -3.47 24.87 32.72
CA ALA A 549 -4.03 23.85 33.62
C ALA A 549 -5.53 23.59 33.34
N GLN A 550 -6.30 24.64 33.05
CA GLN A 550 -7.71 24.50 32.65
C GLN A 550 -7.87 23.76 31.31
N GLN A 551 -6.97 23.98 30.35
CA GLN A 551 -6.98 23.25 29.08
C GLN A 551 -6.64 21.77 29.28
N MET A 552 -5.65 21.46 30.12
CA MET A 552 -5.34 20.07 30.52
C MET A 552 -6.55 19.41 31.19
N ALA A 553 -7.26 20.11 32.08
CA ALA A 553 -8.46 19.58 32.73
C ALA A 553 -9.58 19.28 31.71
N GLY A 554 -9.71 20.12 30.69
CA GLY A 554 -10.60 19.88 29.56
C GLY A 554 -10.25 18.61 28.77
N MET A 555 -8.96 18.38 28.51
CA MET A 555 -8.49 17.17 27.84
C MET A 555 -8.76 15.92 28.67
N ALA A 556 -8.41 15.93 29.96
CA ALA A 556 -8.67 14.79 30.84
C ALA A 556 -10.18 14.43 30.90
N LYS A 557 -11.05 15.44 30.96
CA LYS A 557 -12.51 15.27 30.96
C LYS A 557 -13.06 14.73 29.64
N SER A 558 -12.39 14.99 28.51
CA SER A 558 -12.84 14.49 27.20
C SER A 558 -12.80 12.96 27.10
N LEU A 559 -11.93 12.31 27.88
CA LEU A 559 -11.80 10.84 27.92
C LEU A 559 -13.04 10.14 28.49
N GLU A 560 -13.82 10.81 29.35
CA GLU A 560 -15.07 10.24 29.91
C GLU A 560 -16.11 9.92 28.82
N ARG A 561 -15.96 10.51 27.64
CA ARG A 561 -16.88 10.33 26.50
C ARG A 561 -16.33 9.39 25.43
N ASP A 562 -15.12 8.86 25.60
CA ASP A 562 -14.44 8.04 24.61
C ASP A 562 -13.70 6.86 25.27
N ALA A 563 -14.47 5.82 25.59
CA ALA A 563 -13.95 4.62 26.24
C ALA A 563 -12.87 3.89 25.41
N GLN A 564 -12.91 4.01 24.08
CA GLN A 564 -11.90 3.41 23.20
C GLN A 564 -10.57 4.16 23.33
N LEU A 565 -10.60 5.50 23.28
CA LEU A 565 -9.43 6.33 23.50
C LEU A 565 -8.85 6.14 24.92
N GLU A 566 -9.71 6.09 25.94
CA GLU A 566 -9.30 5.84 27.33
C GLU A 566 -8.59 4.48 27.49
N SER A 567 -9.11 3.43 26.85
CA SER A 567 -8.47 2.11 26.87
C SER A 567 -7.11 2.10 26.19
N VAL A 568 -6.93 2.81 25.08
CA VAL A 568 -5.65 2.89 24.37
C VAL A 568 -4.63 3.71 25.17
N LEU A 569 -5.05 4.85 25.73
CA LEU A 569 -4.19 5.69 26.57
C LEU A 569 -3.85 5.02 27.91
N GLY A 570 -4.71 4.14 28.43
CA GLY A 570 -4.44 3.37 29.65
C GLY A 570 -3.19 2.49 29.54
N LEU A 571 -2.91 1.97 28.34
CA LEU A 571 -1.69 1.21 28.04
C LEU A 571 -0.44 2.10 27.89
N ARG A 572 -0.63 3.43 27.83
CA ARG A 572 0.39 4.46 27.60
C ARG A 572 0.46 5.48 28.74
N SER A 573 -0.01 5.12 29.93
CA SER A 573 -0.08 6.02 31.10
C SER A 573 1.26 6.65 31.47
N GLY A 574 2.38 5.95 31.23
CA GLY A 574 3.73 6.47 31.43
C GLY A 574 4.09 7.67 30.54
N GLU A 575 3.56 7.73 29.31
CA GLU A 575 3.79 8.86 28.40
C GLU A 575 3.02 10.13 28.82
N LEU A 576 2.01 9.98 29.67
CA LEU A 576 1.21 11.06 30.23
C LEU A 576 1.74 11.56 31.59
N GLY A 577 2.86 11.00 32.05
CA GLY A 577 3.49 11.37 33.33
C GLY A 577 2.80 10.79 34.55
N LEU A 578 2.03 9.70 34.40
CA LEU A 578 1.43 8.97 35.51
C LEU A 578 2.36 7.85 35.96
N GLU A 579 2.73 7.82 37.24
CA GLU A 579 3.47 6.70 37.84
C GLU A 579 2.55 5.49 37.98
N ILE A 580 3.04 4.29 37.62
CA ILE A 580 2.31 3.03 37.77
C ILE A 580 2.24 2.67 39.26
N GLY A 581 1.35 3.35 39.99
CA GLY A 581 1.10 3.17 41.41
C GLY A 581 -0.21 2.42 41.64
N GLN A 582 -0.10 1.22 42.21
CA GLN A 582 -1.08 0.31 42.83
C GLN A 582 -2.44 0.89 43.32
N GLN A 583 -3.25 1.51 42.46
CA GLN A 583 -4.66 1.80 42.75
C GLN A 583 -5.54 1.22 41.64
N MET A 584 -5.72 -0.10 41.65
CA MET A 584 -6.70 -0.76 40.78
C MET A 584 -8.11 -0.22 41.09
N GLY A 585 -8.70 0.51 40.15
CA GLY A 585 -10.12 0.90 40.18
C GLY A 585 -10.47 2.35 39.82
N ARG A 586 -9.50 3.23 39.50
CA ARG A 586 -9.79 4.60 39.05
C ARG A 586 -9.75 4.70 37.51
N SER A 587 -10.61 5.55 36.94
CA SER A 587 -10.63 5.84 35.50
C SER A 587 -9.44 6.75 35.16
N LEU A 588 -8.80 6.52 34.01
CA LEU A 588 -7.61 7.27 33.57
C LEU A 588 -7.90 8.77 33.50
N SER A 589 -9.12 9.14 33.13
CA SER A 589 -9.62 10.52 33.17
C SER A 589 -9.44 11.19 34.53
N ARG A 590 -9.68 10.47 35.64
CA ARG A 590 -9.52 10.99 37.01
C ARG A 590 -8.06 11.06 37.43
N ASP A 591 -7.25 10.09 37.02
CA ASP A 591 -5.82 10.09 37.34
C ASP A 591 -5.12 11.27 36.67
N LEU A 592 -5.43 11.53 35.39
CA LEU A 592 -4.96 12.74 34.68
C LEU A 592 -5.52 14.03 35.28
N ALA A 593 -6.78 14.06 35.69
CA ALA A 593 -7.33 15.24 36.37
C ALA A 593 -6.61 15.52 37.70
N SER A 594 -6.20 14.47 38.41
CA SER A 594 -5.47 14.58 39.68
C SER A 594 -4.00 14.95 39.53
N SER A 595 -3.39 14.68 38.36
CA SER A 595 -2.01 15.05 38.07
C SER A 595 -1.84 16.51 37.63
N ILE A 596 -2.95 17.23 37.41
CA ILE A 596 -2.89 18.66 37.04
C ILE A 596 -2.59 19.50 38.29
N PRO A 597 -1.52 20.31 38.30
CA PRO A 597 -1.21 21.18 39.42
C PRO A 597 -2.27 22.29 39.52
N PHE A 598 -3.22 22.18 40.45
CA PHE A 598 -4.08 23.31 40.83
C PHE A 598 -3.41 24.08 41.96
N ASP A 599 -2.95 25.29 41.64
CA ASP A 599 -2.47 26.24 42.64
C ASP A 599 -3.66 26.67 43.54
N HIS A 600 -3.73 26.10 44.74
CA HIS A 600 -4.60 26.63 45.78
C HIS A 600 -3.99 27.94 46.26
N GLY A 601 -4.47 29.05 45.70
CA GLY A 601 -4.27 30.37 46.26
C GLY A 601 -4.78 30.39 47.71
N ARG A 602 -3.89 30.10 48.64
CA ARG A 602 -4.09 30.39 50.06
C ARG A 602 -3.84 31.87 50.22
N ASP A 603 -4.93 32.61 50.40
CA ASP A 603 -4.91 33.90 51.09
C ASP A 603 -4.13 33.73 52.40
N ILE A 604 -2.90 34.25 52.43
CA ILE A 604 -2.19 34.54 53.68
C ILE A 604 -1.88 36.04 53.63
N SER A 605 -2.91 36.83 53.92
CA SER A 605 -2.73 38.16 54.46
C SER A 605 -3.48 38.26 55.80
N ARG A 606 -2.72 38.73 56.82
CA ARG A 606 -3.08 39.08 58.21
C ARG A 606 -3.01 38.00 59.30
N GLY A 607 -2.13 38.27 60.27
CA GLY A 607 -2.19 37.68 61.61
C GLY A 607 -0.95 37.85 62.49
N MET A 608 -0.39 39.05 62.64
CA MET A 608 0.42 39.36 63.84
C MET A 608 -0.52 39.58 65.03
N SER A 609 -0.40 38.73 66.05
CA SER A 609 -0.77 38.94 67.47
C SER A 609 -0.55 37.59 68.17
N ARG A 610 0.28 37.39 69.20
CA ARG A 610 1.02 38.24 70.14
C ARG A 610 2.40 37.65 70.38
#